data_AF-A0A0R3QRV3-F1
#
_entry.id   AF-A0A0R3QRV3-F1
#
_cell.length_a   1.000
_cell.length_b   1.000
_cell.length_c   1.000
_cell.angle_alpha   90.00
_cell.angle_beta   90.00
_cell.angle_gamma   90.00
#
_symmetry.space_group_name_H-M   'P 1'
#
loop_
_entity.id
_entity.type
_entity.pdbx_description
1 polymer ?
#
loop_
_entity_poly.entity_id
_entity_poly.type
_entity_poly.pdbx_seq_one_letter_code
_entity_poly.pdbx_strand_id
1 'polypeptide(L)'
;MGAAEPDVHCPTIIRKSIDSLIYSSNMMEFVKTLGLRMDYEYLTKGYLFTKGHIKIIINNITRTEKIGTYDPNVLKPLSDSLLIEMSAALPDTKEYMTTAKALRSFADQLSPICDMQKVEYWRRLQTIKDKTSIFLKKSPLSTYP
;
A
#
# COMPACT_ATOMS: atom_id res chain seq x y z
N MET A 1 -6.96 4.72 4.82
CA MET A 1 -7.29 4.56 3.38
C MET A 1 -8.77 4.23 3.27
N GLY A 2 -9.49 4.92 2.38
CA GLY A 2 -10.90 4.65 2.10
C GLY A 2 -11.11 3.47 1.16
N ALA A 3 -12.37 3.12 0.92
CA ALA A 3 -12.76 2.15 -0.09
C ALA A 3 -12.27 2.58 -1.49
N ALA A 4 -12.03 1.61 -2.36
CA ALA A 4 -11.68 1.91 -3.74
C ALA A 4 -12.86 2.52 -4.48
N GLU A 5 -12.59 3.53 -5.30
CA GLU A 5 -13.61 4.15 -6.15
C GLU A 5 -14.00 3.14 -7.26
N PRO A 6 -15.30 2.84 -7.44
CA PRO A 6 -15.75 1.91 -8.46
C PRO A 6 -15.62 2.56 -9.84
N ASP A 7 -14.52 2.27 -10.53
CA ASP A 7 -14.30 2.67 -11.92
C ASP A 7 -13.75 1.48 -12.70
N VAL A 8 -14.61 0.92 -13.56
CA VAL A 8 -14.30 -0.26 -14.38
C VAL A 8 -13.36 0.10 -15.53
N HIS A 9 -13.41 1.35 -16.00
CA HIS A 9 -12.60 1.83 -17.13
C HIS A 9 -11.22 2.31 -16.68
N CYS A 10 -11.05 2.65 -15.40
CA CYS A 10 -9.75 3.01 -14.87
C CYS A 10 -8.80 1.79 -14.88
N PRO A 11 -7.61 1.88 -15.48
CA PRO A 11 -6.67 0.76 -15.58
C PRO A 11 -5.97 0.44 -14.25
N THR A 12 -6.25 1.19 -13.19
CA THR A 12 -5.61 1.11 -11.87
C THR A 12 -6.64 1.22 -10.76
N ILE A 13 -6.27 0.88 -9.53
CA ILE A 13 -7.12 1.04 -8.34
C ILE A 13 -6.99 2.46 -7.82
N ILE A 14 -8.11 3.16 -7.64
CA ILE A 14 -8.13 4.51 -7.07
C ILE A 14 -8.64 4.48 -5.64
N ARG A 15 -7.91 5.09 -4.71
CA ARG A 15 -8.31 5.21 -3.30
C ARG A 15 -8.06 6.61 -2.77
N LYS A 16 -8.99 7.11 -1.96
CA LYS A 16 -8.74 8.27 -1.11
C LYS A 16 -7.92 7.84 0.11
N SER A 17 -6.90 8.62 0.45
CA SER A 17 -6.11 8.45 1.64
C SER A 17 -6.02 9.75 2.39
N ILE A 18 -6.00 9.67 3.72
CA ILE A 18 -5.69 10.79 4.59
C ILE A 18 -4.45 10.34 5.35
N ASP A 19 -3.39 11.14 5.26
CA ASP A 19 -2.14 10.92 5.96
C ASP A 19 -1.98 12.04 7.00
N SER A 20 -1.51 11.70 8.19
CA SER A 20 -1.28 12.68 9.27
C SER A 20 -0.02 12.31 10.01
N LEU A 21 0.81 13.33 10.28
CA LEU A 21 2.00 13.17 11.11
C LEU A 21 1.57 13.36 12.57
N ILE A 22 1.87 12.36 13.40
CA ILE A 22 1.52 12.36 14.82
C ILE A 22 2.79 12.10 15.62
N TYR A 23 2.96 12.87 16.69
CA TYR A 23 4.03 12.67 17.66
C TYR A 23 3.43 12.36 19.03
N SER A 24 3.87 11.27 19.64
CA SER A 24 3.54 10.91 21.02
C SER A 24 4.70 10.08 21.59
N SER A 25 5.05 10.33 22.85
CA SER A 25 6.01 9.49 23.59
C SER A 25 5.44 8.10 23.90
N ASN A 26 4.11 7.94 23.90
CA ASN A 26 3.41 6.67 24.06
C ASN A 26 2.27 6.55 23.05
N MET A 27 2.59 6.01 21.87
CA MET A 27 1.63 5.88 20.77
C MET A 27 0.47 4.93 21.11
N MET A 28 0.74 3.86 21.87
CA MET A 28 -0.28 2.87 22.24
C MET A 28 -1.36 3.46 23.15
N GLU A 29 -0.95 4.28 24.12
CA GLU A 29 -1.88 4.98 24.99
C GLU A 29 -2.65 6.06 24.23
N PHE A 30 -1.97 6.85 23.40
CA PHE A 30 -2.62 7.85 22.54
C PHE A 30 -3.75 7.24 21.71
N VAL A 31 -3.48 6.13 20.99
CA VAL A 31 -4.49 5.44 20.17
C VAL A 31 -5.65 4.92 21.04
N LYS A 32 -5.38 4.40 22.25
CA LYS A 32 -6.43 3.99 23.20
C LYS A 32 -7.30 5.15 23.67
N THR A 33 -6.73 6.33 23.93
CA THR A 33 -7.50 7.51 24.34
C THR A 33 -8.46 8.01 23.25
N LEU A 34 -8.15 7.73 21.97
CA LEU A 34 -9.07 7.96 20.85
C LEU A 34 -10.17 6.89 20.73
N GLY A 35 -10.23 5.92 21.65
CA GLY A 35 -11.19 4.82 21.61
C GLY A 35 -10.81 3.71 20.62
N LEU A 36 -9.58 3.67 20.14
CA LEU A 36 -9.11 2.69 19.17
C LEU A 36 -8.35 1.54 19.86
N ARG A 37 -8.43 0.35 19.26
CA ARG A 37 -7.68 -0.85 19.69
C ARG A 37 -6.83 -1.36 18.54
N MET A 38 -5.62 -1.82 18.86
CA MET A 38 -4.77 -2.49 17.87
C MET A 38 -5.28 -3.91 17.60
N ASP A 39 -5.57 -4.21 16.34
CA ASP A 39 -6.04 -5.52 15.90
C ASP A 39 -4.91 -6.39 15.35
N TYR A 40 -4.08 -5.83 14.47
CA TYR A 40 -3.00 -6.53 13.81
C TYR A 40 -1.77 -5.64 13.69
N GLU A 41 -0.59 -6.26 13.71
CA GLU A 41 0.69 -5.61 13.51
C GLU A 41 1.53 -6.41 12.51
N TYR A 42 2.09 -5.70 11.53
CA TYR A 42 2.90 -6.26 10.46
C TYR A 42 4.18 -5.44 10.32
N LEU A 43 5.28 -6.14 10.02
CA LEU A 43 6.56 -5.57 9.70
C LEU A 43 6.84 -5.78 8.21
N THR A 44 7.41 -4.78 7.56
CA THR A 44 7.80 -4.88 6.15
C THR A 44 9.27 -4.55 5.98
N LYS A 45 10.01 -5.41 5.28
CA LYS A 45 11.39 -5.16 4.88
C LYS A 45 11.50 -5.28 3.36
N GLY A 46 12.14 -4.33 2.71
CA GLY A 46 12.17 -4.32 1.27
C GLY A 46 12.87 -3.12 0.64
N TYR A 47 12.57 -2.92 -0.64
CA TYR A 47 13.18 -1.89 -1.49
C TYR A 47 12.12 -0.89 -1.94
N LEU A 48 12.49 0.39 -2.00
CA LEU A 48 11.69 1.47 -2.57
C LEU A 48 12.43 2.05 -3.78
N PHE A 49 11.79 2.02 -4.93
CA PHE A 49 12.23 2.70 -6.14
C PHE A 49 11.27 3.83 -6.49
N THR A 50 11.79 4.89 -7.10
CA THR A 50 10.99 6.04 -7.52
C THR A 50 11.30 6.42 -8.97
N LYS A 51 10.26 6.67 -9.76
CA LYS A 51 10.34 7.25 -11.10
C LYS A 51 9.38 8.44 -11.18
N GLY A 52 9.91 9.65 -10.99
CA GLY A 52 9.08 10.84 -10.83
C GLY A 52 8.13 10.68 -9.64
N HIS A 53 6.82 10.76 -9.89
CA HIS A 53 5.78 10.60 -8.87
C HIS A 53 5.31 9.14 -8.67
N ILE A 54 5.88 8.19 -9.43
CA ILE A 54 5.61 6.75 -9.28
C ILE A 54 6.59 6.18 -8.24
N LYS A 55 6.07 5.43 -7.29
CA LYS A 55 6.78 4.66 -6.28
C LYS A 55 6.58 3.17 -6.58
N ILE A 56 7.63 2.38 -6.45
CA ILE A 56 7.58 0.92 -6.55
C ILE A 56 8.16 0.39 -5.25
N ILE A 57 7.39 -0.42 -4.55
CA ILE A 57 7.76 -1.00 -3.27
C ILE A 57 7.81 -2.51 -3.44
N ILE A 58 8.91 -3.13 -3.04
CA ILE A 58 9.12 -4.59 -3.12
C ILE A 58 9.43 -5.07 -1.71
N ASN A 59 8.47 -5.71 -1.05
CA ASN A 59 8.55 -6.00 0.38
C ASN A 59 8.28 -7.48 0.71
N ASN A 60 9.04 -8.00 1.69
CA ASN A 60 8.62 -9.15 2.48
C ASN A 60 7.78 -8.65 3.66
N ILE A 61 6.62 -9.27 3.88
CA ILE A 61 5.70 -8.94 4.98
C ILE A 61 5.81 -10.02 6.05
N THR A 62 6.04 -9.61 7.28
CA THR A 62 6.11 -10.48 8.45
C THR A 62 5.04 -10.04 9.44
N ARG A 63 4.28 -10.99 9.97
CA ARG A 63 3.28 -10.74 11.02
C ARG A 63 3.91 -11.06 12.37
N THR A 64 3.65 -10.22 13.38
CA THR A 64 3.93 -10.60 14.77
C THR A 64 2.71 -11.30 15.37
N GLU A 65 2.94 -12.42 16.06
CA GLU A 65 1.89 -13.11 16.82
C GLU A 65 1.59 -12.41 18.15
N LYS A 66 2.51 -11.57 18.63
CA LYS A 66 2.38 -10.85 19.89
C LYS A 66 2.66 -9.36 19.67
N ILE A 67 1.61 -8.56 19.74
CA ILE A 67 1.66 -7.10 19.55
C ILE A 67 2.75 -6.48 20.43
N GLY A 68 3.54 -5.58 19.86
CA GLY A 68 4.65 -4.88 20.52
C GLY A 68 5.86 -5.76 20.82
N THR A 69 5.89 -7.00 20.32
CA THR A 69 7.04 -7.91 20.45
C THR A 69 7.65 -8.16 19.07
N TYR A 70 8.94 -7.90 18.95
CA TYR A 70 9.71 -8.00 17.70
C TYR A 70 10.80 -9.09 17.76
N ASP A 71 10.64 -10.04 18.68
CA ASP A 71 11.54 -11.19 18.80
C ASP A 71 11.40 -12.08 17.55
N PRO A 72 12.51 -12.47 16.88
CA PRO A 72 12.47 -13.32 15.70
C PRO A 72 11.66 -14.62 15.86
N ASN A 73 11.55 -15.16 17.08
CA ASN A 73 10.81 -16.40 17.36
C ASN A 73 9.29 -16.25 17.26
N VAL A 74 8.76 -15.02 17.38
CA VAL A 74 7.31 -14.74 17.28
C VAL A 74 6.94 -14.03 15.97
N LEU A 75 7.91 -13.85 15.09
CA LEU A 75 7.74 -13.25 13.78
C LEU A 75 7.52 -14.34 12.73
N LYS A 76 6.37 -14.30 12.05
CA LYS A 76 6.02 -15.25 11.00
C LYS A 76 5.93 -14.57 9.65
N PRO A 77 6.71 -14.99 8.64
CA PRO A 77 6.53 -14.53 7.27
C PRO A 77 5.09 -14.78 6.82
N LEU A 78 4.49 -13.79 6.14
CA LEU A 78 3.14 -13.93 5.59
C LEU A 78 3.12 -14.85 4.37
N SER A 79 4.22 -14.86 3.61
CA SER A 79 4.42 -15.66 2.41
C SER A 79 5.93 -15.81 2.12
N ASP A 80 6.30 -16.82 1.33
CA ASP A 80 7.65 -16.99 0.77
C ASP A 80 7.91 -16.07 -0.42
N SER A 81 6.87 -15.40 -0.93
CA SER A 81 6.96 -14.45 -2.05
C SER A 81 7.04 -13.00 -1.57
N LEU A 82 7.61 -12.15 -2.42
CA LEU A 82 7.64 -10.71 -2.21
C LEU A 82 6.34 -10.08 -2.70
N LEU A 83 5.82 -9.11 -1.94
CA LEU A 83 4.76 -8.23 -2.41
C LEU A 83 5.37 -7.07 -3.18
N ILE A 84 4.98 -6.94 -4.45
CA ILE A 84 5.33 -5.81 -5.29
C ILE A 84 4.12 -4.88 -5.41
N GLU A 85 4.32 -3.62 -5.03
CA GLU A 85 3.33 -2.55 -5.10
C GLU A 85 3.85 -1.43 -6.00
N MET A 86 3.08 -1.00 -6.98
CA MET A 86 3.38 0.22 -7.75
C MET A 86 2.31 1.26 -7.47
N SER A 87 2.71 2.46 -7.04
CA SER A 87 1.77 3.52 -6.74
C SER A 87 2.17 4.94 -7.05
N ALA A 88 1.17 5.79 -7.24
CA ALA A 88 1.34 7.23 -7.44
C ALA A 88 0.42 8.00 -6.49
N ALA A 89 0.94 9.12 -5.97
CA ALA A 89 0.21 10.02 -5.08
C ALA A 89 -0.23 11.28 -5.84
N LEU A 90 -1.50 11.67 -5.70
CA LEU A 90 -2.04 12.87 -6.35
C LEU A 90 -2.89 13.70 -5.38
N PRO A 91 -2.86 15.04 -5.50
CA PRO A 91 -3.85 15.91 -4.88
C PRO A 91 -5.27 15.58 -5.32
N ASP A 92 -6.23 15.69 -4.40
CA ASP A 92 -7.65 15.41 -4.68
C ASP A 92 -8.26 16.30 -5.77
N THR A 93 -7.67 17.47 -6.02
CA THR A 93 -8.11 18.42 -7.06
C THR A 93 -7.65 18.06 -8.47
N LYS A 94 -6.71 17.11 -8.62
CA LYS A 94 -6.18 16.73 -9.93
C LYS A 94 -6.95 15.55 -10.52
N GLU A 95 -7.18 15.61 -11.83
CA GLU A 95 -7.73 14.49 -12.59
C GLU A 95 -6.74 13.30 -12.58
N TYR A 96 -7.20 12.14 -12.10
CA TYR A 96 -6.36 10.97 -11.87
C TYR A 96 -6.13 10.12 -13.13
N MET A 97 -6.94 10.28 -14.17
CA MET A 97 -6.94 9.38 -15.32
C MET A 97 -5.64 9.40 -16.13
N THR A 98 -5.02 10.57 -16.29
CA THR A 98 -3.72 10.70 -16.96
C THR A 98 -2.63 9.92 -16.23
N THR A 99 -2.57 10.05 -14.90
CA THR A 99 -1.60 9.31 -14.08
C THR A 99 -1.92 7.83 -14.04
N ALA A 100 -3.19 7.43 -13.99
CA ALA A 100 -3.61 6.03 -14.06
C ALA A 100 -3.11 5.34 -15.34
N LYS A 101 -3.27 6.00 -16.50
CA LYS A 101 -2.75 5.51 -17.77
C LYS A 101 -1.23 5.45 -17.80
N ALA A 102 -0.54 6.46 -17.27
CA ALA A 102 0.93 6.47 -17.18
C ALA A 102 1.45 5.33 -16.28
N LEU A 103 0.79 5.08 -15.15
CA LEU A 103 1.12 3.99 -14.24
C LEU A 103 0.95 2.63 -14.92
N ARG A 104 -0.17 2.42 -15.62
CA ARG A 104 -0.39 1.17 -16.39
C ARG A 104 0.65 0.99 -17.49
N SER A 105 0.91 2.04 -18.28
CA SER A 105 1.90 1.98 -19.36
C SER A 105 3.30 1.65 -18.86
N PHE A 106 3.69 2.18 -17.69
CA PHE A 106 4.97 1.83 -17.08
C PHE A 106 4.97 0.39 -16.55
N ALA A 107 3.85 -0.07 -15.99
CA ALA A 107 3.69 -1.45 -15.56
C ALA A 107 3.83 -2.45 -16.72
N ASP A 108 3.26 -2.12 -17.90
CA ASP A 108 3.37 -2.93 -19.11
C ASP A 108 4.82 -3.09 -19.60
N GLN A 109 5.64 -2.04 -19.42
CA GLN A 109 7.07 -2.06 -19.79
C GLN A 109 7.91 -3.00 -18.90
N LEU A 110 7.41 -3.41 -17.73
CA LEU A 110 8.11 -4.36 -16.86
C LEU A 110 7.94 -5.81 -17.31
N SER A 111 7.06 -6.09 -18.27
CA SER A 111 6.90 -7.42 -18.85
C SER A 111 8.12 -7.79 -19.72
N PRO A 112 8.65 -9.03 -19.64
CA PRO A 112 8.13 -10.17 -18.88
C PRO A 112 8.70 -10.32 -17.47
N ILE A 113 9.57 -9.40 -17.02
CA ILE A 113 10.29 -9.49 -15.74
C ILE A 113 9.29 -9.46 -14.57
N CYS A 114 8.24 -8.65 -14.66
CA CYS A 114 7.19 -8.56 -13.66
C CYS A 114 5.83 -8.29 -14.32
N ASP A 115 4.88 -9.22 -14.16
CA ASP A 115 3.50 -9.01 -14.57
C ASP A 115 2.72 -8.25 -13.49
N MET A 116 2.43 -6.98 -13.76
CA MET A 116 1.73 -6.08 -12.84
C MET A 116 0.23 -6.07 -13.14
N GLN A 117 -0.60 -6.47 -12.17
CA GLN A 117 -2.04 -6.59 -12.35
C GLN A 117 -2.84 -5.58 -11.51
N LYS A 118 -4.03 -5.23 -11.99
CA LYS A 118 -5.06 -4.52 -11.18
C LYS A 118 -5.76 -5.56 -10.29
N VAL A 119 -5.33 -5.71 -9.05
CA VAL A 119 -5.88 -6.75 -8.14
C VAL A 119 -6.88 -6.17 -7.14
N GLU A 120 -8.15 -6.44 -7.39
CA GLU A 120 -9.27 -6.05 -6.52
C GLU A 120 -9.37 -6.99 -5.29
N TYR A 121 -8.53 -6.78 -4.27
CA TYR A 121 -8.43 -7.69 -3.12
C TYR A 121 -9.74 -7.82 -2.31
N TRP A 122 -10.56 -6.77 -2.26
CA TRP A 122 -11.86 -6.79 -1.56
C TRP A 122 -12.91 -7.68 -2.22
N ARG A 123 -12.71 -8.03 -3.51
CA ARG A 123 -13.53 -9.02 -4.21
C ARG A 123 -12.90 -10.43 -4.15
N ARG A 124 -11.62 -10.53 -3.81
CA ARG A 124 -10.81 -11.77 -3.84
C ARG A 124 -10.36 -12.21 -2.45
N LEU A 125 -11.22 -12.12 -1.43
CA LEU A 125 -10.94 -12.67 -0.10
C LEU A 125 -10.81 -14.22 -0.07
N GLN A 126 -10.78 -14.92 -1.21
CA GLN A 126 -10.71 -16.39 -1.24
C GLN A 126 -9.33 -17.01 -1.48
N THR A 127 -8.33 -16.35 -2.05
CA THR A 127 -6.97 -16.97 -2.13
C THR A 127 -5.91 -15.93 -2.51
N ILE A 128 -5.21 -15.37 -1.51
CA ILE A 128 -3.96 -14.64 -1.78
C ILE A 128 -2.84 -15.69 -1.79
N LYS A 129 -2.66 -16.32 -2.94
CA LYS A 129 -1.38 -16.87 -3.39
C LYS A 129 -1.10 -16.19 -4.74
N ASP A 130 0.03 -15.50 -4.83
CA ASP A 130 0.64 -14.99 -6.06
C ASP A 130 -0.10 -13.89 -6.83
N LYS A 131 -0.20 -12.64 -6.31
CA LYS A 131 -0.57 -11.47 -7.16
C LYS A 131 0.10 -10.15 -6.76
N THR A 132 0.84 -9.60 -7.71
CA THR A 132 1.45 -8.26 -7.75
C THR A 132 0.41 -7.19 -8.09
N SER A 133 0.44 -6.04 -7.39
CA SER A 133 -0.62 -5.02 -7.50
C SER A 133 -0.16 -3.61 -7.79
N ILE A 134 -1.00 -2.91 -8.56
CA ILE A 134 -0.89 -1.48 -8.86
C ILE A 134 -1.94 -0.71 -8.04
N PHE A 135 -1.51 0.29 -7.25
CA PHE A 135 -2.37 1.18 -6.47
C PHE A 135 -2.18 2.63 -6.91
N LEU A 136 -3.22 3.45 -6.87
CA LEU A 136 -3.10 4.91 -6.91
C LEU A 136 -3.70 5.47 -5.64
N LYS A 137 -2.86 6.20 -4.90
CA LYS A 137 -3.21 6.87 -3.66
C LYS A 137 -3.59 8.31 -4.01
N LYS A 138 -4.82 8.73 -3.76
CA LYS A 138 -5.15 10.16 -3.72
C LYS A 138 -4.90 10.63 -2.27
N SER A 139 -4.16 11.71 -2.09
CA SER A 139 -3.83 12.27 -0.78
C SER A 139 -4.18 13.76 -0.75
N PRO A 140 -4.81 14.29 0.32
CA PRO A 140 -4.90 15.72 0.53
C PRO A 140 -3.49 16.27 0.76
N LEU A 141 -3.23 17.45 0.19
CA LEU A 141 -1.92 18.03 -0.09
C LEU A 141 -0.99 18.28 1.12
N SER A 142 0.32 18.22 0.77
CA SER A 142 1.48 19.00 1.26
C SER A 142 2.14 18.66 2.59
N THR A 143 3.30 17.99 2.52
CA THR A 143 4.52 18.38 3.24
C THR A 143 5.76 17.83 2.51
N TYR A 144 6.49 18.70 1.82
CA TYR A 144 7.95 18.57 1.67
C TYR A 144 8.55 19.81 2.36
N PRO A 145 9.71 19.71 3.05
CA PRO A 145 10.56 20.87 3.22
C PRO A 145 11.10 21.36 1.87
#